data_AF-A0A452ZY62-F1
#
_entry.id   AF-A0A452ZY62-F1
#
_cell.length_a   1.000
_cell.length_b   1.000
_cell.length_c   1.000
_cell.angle_alpha   90.00
_cell.angle_beta   90.00
_cell.angle_gamma   90.00
#
_symmetry.space_group_name_H-M   'P 1'
#
loop_
_entity.id
_entity.type
_entity.pdbx_description
1 polymer ?
#
loop_
_entity_poly.entity_id
_entity_poly.type
_entity_poly.pdbx_seq_one_letter_code
_entity_poly.pdbx_strand_id
1 'polypeptide(L)'
;SAAAAIYARFLALLPSAADGAVSPAAVLALAAADLRAIGVSGRKAAYLHDLAARFAAGDLSESSVAAMGEDALLAQLTRVKGIGEWTVHMFMIFSLHRPDVLPSGDLGVRKGVQELYKLKALPKPEEMAALCERWRPYRSVGAWYMWRLLESKGAAAKKAKKGNASS
;
A
#
# COMPACT_ATOMS: atom_id res chain seq x y z
N SER A 1 4.77 -11.63 -11.90
CA SER A 1 5.40 -10.29 -12.01
C SER A 1 6.81 -10.34 -11.45
N ALA A 2 7.66 -9.35 -11.73
CA ALA A 2 9.01 -9.27 -11.15
C ALA A 2 8.99 -9.27 -9.61
N ALA A 3 8.03 -8.56 -9.00
CA ALA A 3 7.85 -8.53 -7.55
C ALA A 3 7.52 -9.92 -6.97
N ALA A 4 6.61 -10.67 -7.61
CA ALA A 4 6.25 -12.02 -7.17
C ALA A 4 7.46 -12.98 -7.22
N ALA A 5 8.29 -12.87 -8.27
CA ALA A 5 9.49 -13.70 -8.39
C ALA A 5 10.54 -13.37 -7.30
N ILE A 6 10.74 -12.09 -6.98
CA ILE A 6 11.62 -11.67 -5.88
C ILE A 6 11.07 -12.17 -4.54
N TYR A 7 9.76 -12.05 -4.32
CA TYR A 7 9.11 -12.50 -3.09
C TYR A 7 9.23 -14.02 -2.88
N ALA A 8 9.02 -14.83 -3.93
CA ALA A 8 9.21 -16.27 -3.85
C ALA A 8 10.65 -16.65 -3.47
N ARG A 9 11.65 -15.99 -4.06
CA ARG A 9 13.06 -16.18 -3.68
C ARG A 9 13.36 -15.72 -2.26
N PHE A 10 12.72 -14.65 -1.80
CA PHE A 10 12.84 -14.17 -0.43
C PHE A 10 12.34 -15.22 0.58
N LEU A 11 11.17 -15.81 0.33
CA LEU A 11 10.66 -16.89 1.17
C LEU A 11 11.60 -18.11 1.20
N ALA A 12 12.23 -18.43 0.08
CA ALA A 12 13.20 -19.53 0.00
C ALA A 12 14.51 -19.28 0.78
N LEU A 13 14.83 -18.03 1.14
CA LEU A 13 15.97 -17.71 2.01
C LEU A 13 15.65 -17.91 3.49
N LEU A 14 14.37 -17.91 3.86
CA LEU A 14 13.96 -18.00 5.25
C LEU A 14 13.91 -19.47 5.69
N PRO A 15 14.25 -19.78 6.95
CA PRO A 15 14.01 -21.11 7.51
C PRO A 15 12.52 -21.45 7.39
N SER A 16 12.22 -22.70 7.02
CA SER A 16 10.84 -23.18 6.93
C SER A 16 10.21 -23.18 8.33
N ALA A 17 9.41 -22.16 8.64
CA ALA A 17 8.54 -22.20 9.80
C ALA A 17 7.46 -23.28 9.59
N ALA A 18 6.94 -23.87 10.68
CA ALA A 18 5.93 -24.93 10.64
C ALA A 18 4.62 -24.49 9.92
N ASP A 19 4.39 -23.18 9.83
CA ASP A 19 3.23 -22.53 9.23
C ASP A 19 3.58 -21.66 8.00
N GLY A 20 4.85 -21.64 7.58
CA GLY A 20 5.32 -20.76 6.50
C GLY A 20 5.35 -19.27 6.86
N ALA A 21 5.22 -18.91 8.15
CA ALA A 21 5.26 -17.52 8.59
C ALA A 21 6.67 -16.92 8.52
N VAL A 22 6.75 -15.66 8.09
CA VAL A 22 7.98 -14.88 8.09
C VAL A 22 8.19 -14.30 9.49
N SER A 23 9.19 -14.81 10.23
CA SER A 23 9.50 -14.29 11.56
C SER A 23 10.48 -13.11 11.50
N PRO A 24 10.37 -12.11 12.40
CA PRO A 24 11.32 -11.00 12.47
C PRO A 24 12.76 -11.46 12.65
N ALA A 25 12.98 -12.47 13.51
CA ALA A 25 14.31 -13.04 13.75
C ALA A 25 14.92 -13.66 12.49
N ALA A 26 14.11 -14.37 11.68
CA ALA A 26 14.57 -14.94 10.43
C ALA A 26 14.99 -13.85 9.43
N VAL A 27 14.24 -12.76 9.34
CA VAL A 27 14.59 -11.63 8.47
C VAL A 27 15.88 -10.95 8.93
N LEU A 28 16.08 -10.75 10.24
CA LEU A 28 17.28 -10.14 10.80
C LEU A 28 18.54 -10.99 10.63
N ALA A 29 18.40 -12.31 10.48
CA ALA A 29 19.51 -13.22 10.24
C ALA A 29 20.04 -13.16 8.79
N LEU A 30 19.29 -12.60 7.84
CA LEU A 30 19.70 -12.49 6.45
C LEU A 30 20.74 -11.38 6.27
N ALA A 31 21.81 -11.66 5.52
CA ALA A 31 22.74 -10.60 5.15
C ALA A 31 22.12 -9.71 4.05
N ALA A 32 22.44 -8.41 4.08
CA ALA A 32 22.02 -7.49 3.02
C ALA A 32 22.52 -7.91 1.63
N ALA A 33 23.62 -8.68 1.55
CA ALA A 33 24.12 -9.26 0.31
C ALA A 33 23.16 -10.31 -0.27
N ASP A 34 22.60 -11.18 0.58
CA ASP A 34 21.69 -12.26 0.15
C ASP A 34 20.37 -11.69 -0.39
N LEU A 35 19.83 -10.67 0.29
CA LEU A 35 18.65 -9.93 -0.17
C LEU A 35 18.90 -9.28 -1.54
N ARG A 36 20.09 -8.70 -1.76
CA ARG A 36 20.44 -8.13 -3.07
C ARG A 36 20.56 -9.19 -4.16
N ALA A 37 21.13 -10.36 -3.85
CA ALA A 37 21.30 -11.45 -4.79
C ALA A 37 19.96 -11.95 -5.37
N ILE A 38 18.88 -11.89 -4.58
CA ILE A 38 17.53 -12.26 -5.05
C ILE A 38 16.76 -11.12 -5.74
N GLY A 39 17.36 -9.93 -5.85
CA GLY A 39 16.79 -8.76 -6.53
C GLY A 39 16.11 -7.73 -5.62
N VAL A 40 16.28 -7.81 -4.29
CA VAL A 40 15.84 -6.74 -3.37
C VAL A 40 16.84 -5.59 -3.45
N SER A 41 16.38 -4.36 -3.69
CA SER A 41 17.30 -3.20 -3.69
C SER A 41 17.88 -2.95 -2.31
N GLY A 42 19.09 -2.37 -2.22
CA GLY A 42 19.74 -2.10 -0.93
C GLY A 42 18.86 -1.26 0.02
N ARG A 43 18.11 -0.30 -0.54
CA ARG A 43 17.16 0.50 0.23
C ARG A 43 16.00 -0.32 0.79
N LYS A 44 15.44 -1.25 0.01
CA LYS A 44 14.37 -2.15 0.49
C LYS A 44 14.89 -3.18 1.51
N ALA A 45 16.14 -3.64 1.37
CA ALA A 45 16.76 -4.50 2.37
C ALA A 45 16.86 -3.79 3.73
N ALA A 46 17.29 -2.53 3.74
CA ALA A 46 17.32 -1.72 4.96
C ALA A 46 15.91 -1.53 5.57
N TYR A 47 14.87 -1.41 4.76
CA TYR A 47 13.48 -1.29 5.23
C TYR A 47 12.98 -2.58 5.88
N LEU A 48 13.28 -3.73 5.28
CA LEU A 48 12.94 -5.04 5.85
C LEU A 48 13.61 -5.24 7.21
N HIS A 49 14.89 -4.91 7.34
CA HIS A 49 15.61 -5.01 8.62
C HIS A 49 15.08 -4.02 9.67
N ASP A 50 14.77 -2.77 9.28
CA ASP A 50 14.20 -1.78 10.21
C ASP A 50 12.84 -2.25 10.75
N LEU A 51 11.97 -2.77 9.88
CA LEU A 51 10.68 -3.33 10.29
C LEU A 51 10.86 -4.55 11.20
N ALA A 52 11.71 -5.49 10.82
CA ALA A 52 11.96 -6.71 11.60
C ALA A 52 12.58 -6.39 12.98
N ALA A 53 13.49 -5.42 13.05
CA ALA A 53 14.10 -4.98 14.32
C ALA A 53 13.05 -4.41 15.29
N ARG A 54 12.09 -3.61 14.80
CA ARG A 54 11.01 -3.05 15.62
C ARG A 54 10.07 -4.13 16.16
N PHE A 55 9.76 -5.14 15.36
CA PHE A 55 8.99 -6.30 15.84
C PHE A 55 9.78 -7.12 16.86
N ALA A 56 11.08 -7.35 16.62
CA ALA A 56 11.94 -8.08 17.55
C ALA A 56 12.15 -7.33 18.88
N ALA A 57 12.17 -6.00 18.86
CA ALA A 57 12.27 -5.15 20.05
C ALA A 57 10.95 -5.04 20.83
N GLY A 58 9.82 -5.48 20.26
CA GLY A 58 8.50 -5.35 20.86
C GLY A 58 7.84 -3.97 20.66
N ASP A 59 8.46 -3.08 19.88
CA ASP A 59 7.86 -1.78 19.49
C ASP A 59 6.59 -1.99 18.65
N LEU A 60 6.57 -3.08 17.87
CA LEU A 60 5.43 -3.50 17.05
C LEU A 60 5.10 -4.97 17.33
N SER A 61 3.81 -5.28 17.32
CA SER A 61 3.29 -6.65 17.34
C SER A 61 2.05 -6.76 16.47
N GLU A 62 1.72 -7.95 15.98
CA GLU A 62 0.51 -8.15 15.17
C GLU A 62 -0.76 -7.72 15.90
N SER A 63 -0.87 -8.07 17.20
CA SER A 63 -2.00 -7.71 18.04
C SER A 63 -2.11 -6.20 18.24
N SER A 64 -0.99 -5.50 18.50
CA SER A 64 -0.99 -4.05 18.65
C SER A 64 -1.38 -3.36 17.34
N VAL A 65 -0.83 -3.80 16.20
CA VAL A 65 -1.15 -3.26 14.87
C VAL A 65 -2.64 -3.44 14.54
N ALA A 66 -3.21 -4.60 14.84
CA ALA A 66 -4.62 -4.87 14.60
C ALA A 66 -5.56 -4.05 15.51
N ALA A 67 -5.12 -3.72 16.73
CA ALA A 67 -5.91 -2.95 17.69
C ALA A 67 -5.82 -1.42 17.49
N MET A 68 -4.74 -0.92 16.88
CA MET A 68 -4.54 0.52 16.67
C MET A 68 -5.61 1.14 15.75
N GLY A 69 -6.07 2.33 16.15
CA GLY A 69 -6.84 3.22 15.28
C GLY A 69 -5.98 3.86 14.19
N GLU A 70 -6.63 4.53 13.24
CA GLU A 70 -5.99 5.09 12.03
C GLU A 70 -4.79 6.00 12.36
N ASP A 71 -5.00 7.04 13.18
CA ASP A 71 -3.96 8.01 13.53
C ASP A 71 -2.76 7.38 14.25
N ALA A 72 -3.03 6.45 15.18
CA ALA A 72 -1.99 5.75 15.91
C ALA A 72 -1.16 4.85 14.99
N LEU A 73 -1.83 4.15 14.08
CA LEU A 73 -1.17 3.26 13.13
C LEU A 73 -0.34 4.04 12.10
N LEU A 74 -0.84 5.19 11.63
CA LEU A 74 -0.07 6.15 10.84
C LEU A 74 1.18 6.62 11.57
N ALA A 75 1.02 7.13 12.80
CA ALA A 75 2.13 7.65 13.59
C ALA A 75 3.18 6.58 13.94
N GLN A 76 2.79 5.31 14.07
CA GLN A 76 3.71 4.20 14.35
C GLN A 76 4.39 3.69 13.08
N LEU A 77 3.61 3.32 12.05
CA LEU A 77 4.17 2.66 10.87
C LEU A 77 5.00 3.61 10.00
N THR A 78 4.71 4.91 9.99
CA THR A 78 5.53 5.89 9.25
C THR A 78 6.91 6.13 9.85
N ARG A 79 7.16 5.66 11.09
CA ARG A 79 8.52 5.65 11.68
C ARG A 79 9.40 4.60 11.05
N VAL A 80 8.81 3.55 10.46
CA VAL A 80 9.54 2.50 9.76
C VAL A 80 10.11 3.06 8.47
N LYS A 81 11.42 2.87 8.25
CA LYS A 81 12.06 3.36 7.03
C LYS A 81 11.37 2.79 5.80
N GLY A 82 11.00 3.69 4.87
CA GLY A 82 10.38 3.30 3.60
C GLY A 82 8.87 3.10 3.63
N ILE A 83 8.24 3.19 4.80
CA ILE A 83 6.78 3.19 4.93
C ILE A 83 6.32 4.65 5.03
N GLY A 84 5.61 5.12 4.00
CA GLY A 84 4.94 6.42 4.01
C GLY A 84 3.44 6.28 4.27
N GLU A 85 2.77 7.42 4.47
CA GLU A 85 1.32 7.50 4.68
C GLU A 85 0.51 6.71 3.64
N TRP A 86 0.85 6.84 2.35
CA TRP A 86 0.20 6.08 1.30
C TRP A 86 0.31 4.56 1.52
N THR A 87 1.49 4.06 1.88
CA THR A 87 1.69 2.62 2.17
C THR A 87 0.88 2.18 3.36
N VAL A 88 0.78 3.02 4.40
CA VAL A 88 -0.05 2.74 5.59
C VAL A 88 -1.52 2.64 5.20
N HIS A 89 -2.05 3.58 4.41
CA HIS A 89 -3.43 3.50 3.93
C HIS A 89 -3.68 2.25 3.09
N MET A 90 -2.75 1.87 2.20
CA MET A 90 -2.88 0.64 1.42
C MET A 90 -2.90 -0.60 2.33
N PHE A 91 -2.05 -0.63 3.35
CA PHE A 91 -2.03 -1.70 4.34
C PHE A 91 -3.34 -1.78 5.13
N MET A 92 -3.89 -0.65 5.59
CA MET A 92 -5.17 -0.62 6.29
C MET A 92 -6.33 -1.14 5.43
N ILE A 93 -6.36 -0.77 4.14
CA ILE A 93 -7.43 -1.17 3.22
C ILE A 93 -7.32 -2.65 2.84
N PHE A 94 -6.13 -3.11 2.42
CA PHE A 94 -5.96 -4.41 1.77
C PHE A 94 -5.46 -5.52 2.69
N SER A 95 -4.88 -5.19 3.84
CA SER A 95 -4.39 -6.18 4.80
C SER A 95 -5.24 -6.21 6.07
N LEU A 96 -5.59 -5.04 6.61
CA LEU A 96 -6.46 -4.95 7.79
C LEU A 96 -7.95 -4.87 7.47
N HIS A 97 -8.31 -4.73 6.19
CA HIS A 97 -9.70 -4.64 5.71
C HIS A 97 -10.53 -3.55 6.42
N ARG A 98 -9.88 -2.44 6.81
CA ARG A 98 -10.57 -1.31 7.46
C ARG A 98 -11.54 -0.67 6.46
N PRO A 99 -12.84 -0.56 6.80
CA PRO A 99 -13.85 -0.07 5.84
C PRO A 99 -13.79 1.45 5.62
N ASP A 100 -13.24 2.21 6.58
CA ASP A 100 -13.35 3.66 6.63
C ASP A 100 -12.03 4.42 6.45
N VAL A 101 -11.20 4.01 5.49
CA VAL A 101 -9.90 4.66 5.20
C VAL A 101 -10.03 5.52 3.95
N LEU A 102 -9.55 6.77 4.02
CA LEU A 102 -9.48 7.66 2.87
C LEU A 102 -8.02 7.85 2.44
N PRO A 103 -7.54 7.20 1.36
CA PRO A 103 -6.18 7.36 0.88
C PRO A 103 -6.02 8.70 0.14
N SER A 104 -6.09 9.81 0.87
CA SER A 104 -6.08 11.19 0.37
C SER A 104 -4.83 11.54 -0.44
N GLY A 105 -3.69 10.88 -0.18
CA GLY A 105 -2.45 10.99 -0.95
C GLY A 105 -2.41 10.17 -2.25
N ASP A 106 -3.36 9.25 -2.48
CA ASP A 106 -3.37 8.41 -3.68
C ASP A 106 -3.82 9.19 -4.92
N LEU A 107 -2.94 9.29 -5.91
CA LEU A 107 -3.21 10.04 -7.14
C LEU A 107 -4.38 9.46 -7.93
N GLY A 108 -4.57 8.14 -7.91
CA GLY A 108 -5.69 7.46 -8.56
C GLY A 108 -7.01 7.84 -7.91
N VAL A 109 -7.11 7.75 -6.59
CA VAL A 109 -8.33 8.13 -5.86
C VAL A 109 -8.65 9.61 -6.05
N ARG A 110 -7.66 10.50 -5.94
CA ARG A 110 -7.85 11.95 -6.16
C ARG A 110 -8.34 12.26 -7.57
N LYS A 111 -7.79 11.60 -8.60
CA LYS A 111 -8.25 11.75 -9.99
C LYS A 111 -9.66 11.20 -10.19
N GLY A 112 -10.01 10.09 -9.53
CA GLY A 112 -11.37 9.57 -9.54
C GLY A 112 -12.36 10.53 -8.88
N VAL A 113 -11.99 11.14 -7.75
CA VAL A 113 -12.80 12.18 -7.07
C VAL A 113 -12.97 13.40 -7.97
N GLN A 114 -11.88 13.87 -8.58
CA GLN A 114 -11.94 14.98 -9.55
C GLN A 114 -12.98 14.69 -10.64
N GLU A 115 -12.95 13.48 -11.21
CA GLU A 115 -13.88 13.06 -12.24
C GLU A 115 -15.32 12.96 -11.72
N LEU A 116 -15.53 12.23 -10.62
CA LEU A 116 -16.87 11.98 -10.05
C LEU A 116 -17.60 13.29 -9.73
N TYR A 117 -16.90 14.24 -9.09
CA TYR A 117 -17.46 15.53 -8.69
C TYR A 117 -17.28 16.63 -9.75
N LYS A 118 -16.75 16.29 -10.94
CA LYS A 118 -16.52 17.22 -12.06
C LYS A 118 -15.71 18.45 -11.64
N LEU A 119 -14.70 18.25 -10.80
CA LEU A 119 -13.86 19.33 -10.29
C LEU A 119 -12.93 19.86 -11.38
N LYS A 120 -12.77 21.19 -11.44
CA LYS A 120 -11.91 21.86 -12.43
C LYS A 120 -10.42 21.52 -12.24
N ALA A 121 -10.00 21.23 -11.02
CA ALA A 121 -8.63 20.90 -10.66
C ALA A 121 -8.58 19.61 -9.83
N LEU A 122 -7.41 18.98 -9.80
CA LEU A 122 -7.15 17.82 -8.94
C LEU A 122 -7.25 18.28 -7.47
N PRO A 123 -8.16 17.72 -6.66
CA PRO A 123 -8.28 18.10 -5.26
C PRO A 123 -6.98 17.78 -4.51
N LYS A 124 -6.55 18.68 -3.63
CA LYS A 124 -5.41 18.48 -2.73
C LYS A 124 -5.79 17.49 -1.61
N PRO A 125 -4.81 16.81 -0.98
CA PRO A 125 -5.10 15.86 0.10
C PRO A 125 -5.98 16.45 1.21
N GLU A 126 -5.75 17.70 1.59
CA GLU A 126 -6.52 18.41 2.62
C GLU A 126 -7.99 18.67 2.24
N GLU A 127 -8.33 18.71 0.94
CA GLU A 127 -9.70 18.91 0.46
C GLU A 127 -10.49 17.60 0.40
N MET A 128 -9.79 16.46 0.36
CA MET A 128 -10.40 15.13 0.18
C MET A 128 -11.33 14.78 1.34
N ALA A 129 -10.99 15.14 2.57
CA ALA A 129 -11.80 14.83 3.75
C ALA A 129 -13.22 15.41 3.61
N ALA A 130 -13.34 16.68 3.24
CA ALA A 130 -14.64 17.34 3.06
C ALA A 130 -15.42 16.77 1.86
N LEU A 131 -14.74 16.50 0.74
CA LEU A 131 -15.37 15.96 -0.47
C LEU A 131 -15.94 14.54 -0.25
N CYS A 132 -15.26 13.73 0.54
CA CYS A 132 -15.56 12.32 0.75
C CYS A 132 -16.29 12.04 2.07
N GLU A 133 -16.74 13.05 2.81
CA GLU A 133 -17.39 12.88 4.11
C GLU A 133 -18.64 11.99 4.01
N ARG A 134 -19.42 12.13 2.92
CA ARG A 134 -20.61 11.32 2.67
C ARG A 134 -20.32 9.84 2.41
N TRP A 135 -19.05 9.45 2.24
CA TRP A 135 -18.68 8.06 2.01
C TRP A 135 -18.50 7.29 3.32
N ARG A 136 -18.49 7.97 4.48
CA ARG A 136 -18.42 7.29 5.77
C ARG A 136 -19.66 6.42 6.00
N PRO A 137 -19.52 5.26 6.67
CA PRO A 137 -18.30 4.70 7.24
C PRO A 137 -17.52 3.77 6.27
N TYR A 138 -17.68 3.95 4.96
CA TYR A 138 -17.15 3.05 3.91
C TYR A 138 -16.22 3.77 2.92
N ARG A 139 -15.38 4.70 3.40
CA ARG A 139 -14.44 5.45 2.55
C ARG A 139 -13.49 4.56 1.73
N SER A 140 -13.13 3.38 2.24
CA SER A 140 -12.33 2.39 1.50
C SER A 140 -13.05 1.85 0.27
N VAL A 141 -14.38 1.68 0.35
CA VAL A 141 -15.22 1.27 -0.79
C VAL A 141 -15.33 2.41 -1.80
N GLY A 142 -15.50 3.65 -1.32
CA GLY A 142 -15.47 4.84 -2.19
C GLY A 142 -14.15 4.96 -2.97
N ALA A 143 -13.03 4.81 -2.28
CA ALA A 143 -11.70 4.77 -2.89
C ALA A 143 -11.57 3.65 -3.95
N TRP A 144 -12.08 2.46 -3.65
CA TRP A 144 -12.09 1.35 -4.60
C TRP A 144 -12.85 1.68 -5.89
N TYR A 145 -14.03 2.30 -5.78
CA TYR A 145 -14.77 2.76 -6.96
C TYR A 145 -14.02 3.82 -7.76
N MET A 146 -13.22 4.68 -7.12
CA MET A 146 -12.43 5.70 -7.82
C MET A 146 -11.35 5.07 -8.70
N TRP A 147 -10.68 4.00 -8.22
CA TRP A 147 -9.76 3.24 -9.05
C TRP A 147 -10.47 2.60 -10.25
N ARG A 148 -11.66 1.99 -10.04
CA ARG A 148 -12.45 1.40 -11.14
C ARG A 148 -12.93 2.41 -12.18
N LEU A 149 -13.34 3.59 -11.72
CA LEU A 149 -13.75 4.68 -12.59
C LEU A 149 -12.62 5.08 -13.56
N LEU A 150 -11.39 5.19 -13.05
CA LEU A 150 -10.24 5.54 -13.89
C LEU A 150 -9.80 4.41 -14.83
N GLU A 151 -9.84 3.16 -14.38
CA GLU A 151 -9.55 2.00 -15.23
C GLU A 151 -10.52 1.95 -16.42
N SER A 152 -11.82 2.10 -16.15
CA SER A 152 -12.87 2.10 -17.17
C SER A 152 -12.66 3.19 -18.23
N LYS A 153 -12.37 4.42 -17.81
CA LYS A 153 -12.08 5.53 -18.73
C LYS A 153 -10.78 5.33 -19.51
N GLY A 154 -9.73 4.83 -18.86
CA GLY A 154 -8.47 4.51 -19.53
C GLY A 154 -8.64 3.46 -20.63
N ALA A 155 -9.50 2.46 -20.40
CA ALA A 155 -9.86 1.46 -21.41
C ALA A 155 -10.66 2.08 -22.57
N ALA A 156 -11.64 2.93 -22.28
CA ALA A 156 -12.44 3.61 -23.31
C ALA A 156 -11.59 4.52 -24.21
N ALA A 157 -10.67 5.30 -23.64
CA ALA A 157 -9.77 6.17 -24.39
C ALA A 157 -8.82 5.39 -25.32
N LYS A 158 -8.30 4.24 -24.86
CA LYS A 158 -7.47 3.35 -25.70
C LYS A 158 -8.27 2.77 -26.87
N LYS A 159 -9.55 2.43 -26.66
CA LYS A 159 -10.43 1.91 -27.73
C LYS A 159 -10.70 2.98 -28.79
N ALA A 160 -11.00 4.22 -28.38
CA ALA A 160 -11.20 5.34 -29.30
C ALA A 160 -9.96 5.63 -30.16
N LYS A 161 -8.75 5.61 -29.55
CA LYS A 161 -7.49 5.84 -30.28
C LYS A 161 -7.16 4.74 -31.29
N LYS A 162 -7.52 3.47 -31.01
CA LYS A 162 -7.37 2.37 -31.97
C LYS A 162 -8.34 2.47 -33.15
N GLY A 163 -9.59 2.89 -32.91
CA GLY A 163 -10.57 3.10 -33.99
C GLY A 163 -10.14 4.18 -34.98
N ASN A 164 -9.53 5.27 -34.49
CA ASN A 164 -9.06 6.37 -35.34
C ASN A 164 -7.75 6.10 -36.09
N ALA A 165 -7.01 5.04 -35.77
CA ALA A 165 -5.75 4.68 -36.43
C ALA A 165 -5.94 3.60 -37.52
N SER A 166 -7.15 3.06 -37.65
CA SER A 166 -7.54 2.05 -38.64
C SER A 166 -8.50 2.61 -39.71
N SER A 167 -8.66 3.93 -39.77
CA SER A 167 -9.42 4.68 -40.78
C SER A 167 -8.52 5.74 -41.39
#